data_AF-A0A2I0JA95-F1
#
_entry.id   AF-A0A2I0JA95-F1
#
_cell.length_a   1.000
_cell.length_b   1.000
_cell.length_c   1.000
_cell.angle_alpha   90.00
_cell.angle_beta   90.00
_cell.angle_gamma   90.00
#
_symmetry.space_group_name_H-M   'P 1'
#
loop_
_entity.id
_entity.type
_entity.pdbx_description
1 polymer ?
#
loop_
_entity_poly.entity_id
_entity_poly.type
_entity_poly.pdbx_seq_one_letter_code
_entity_poly.pdbx_strand_id
1 'polypeptide(L)'
;MAATSRFKVEKFDGTNDFGLWRIRMTNLLVRNKDSISKVWEKLQALYMTKSLTNMLYLKQRLYQLKMSPGTFVSDHLNMFTQIMMDLQNVDVKIEDEDQALLLLCSLPESYESFVDTMLFGRRSIILEYVTASLKSRELKNMVKEVQAHGSNGERLIVRGR
;
A
#
# COMPACT_ATOMS: atom_id res chain seq x y z
N MET A 1 32.19 40.44 4.44
CA MET A 1 31.61 39.08 4.42
C MET A 1 30.37 39.09 5.30
N ALA A 2 29.17 39.10 4.70
CA ALA A 2 27.93 39.07 5.47
C ALA A 2 27.58 37.61 5.79
N ALA A 3 27.47 37.29 7.08
CA ALA A 3 27.09 35.96 7.54
C ALA A 3 25.65 35.67 7.13
N THR A 4 25.47 34.77 6.17
CA THR A 4 24.17 34.22 5.79
C THR A 4 23.68 33.35 6.94
N SER A 5 22.92 33.92 7.87
CA SER A 5 22.25 33.16 8.93
C SER A 5 21.43 32.03 8.33
N ARG A 6 21.82 30.78 8.60
CA ARG A 6 21.05 29.58 8.22
C ARG A 6 19.75 29.56 9.02
N PHE A 7 18.66 29.96 8.38
CA PHE A 7 17.32 29.82 8.96
C PHE A 7 16.99 28.34 9.21
N LYS A 8 16.58 27.96 10.42
CA LYS A 8 16.09 26.59 10.71
C LYS A 8 14.55 26.65 10.76
N VAL A 9 13.90 26.17 9.70
CA VAL A 9 12.44 26.04 9.64
C VAL A 9 12.11 24.59 9.94
N GLU A 10 11.40 24.34 11.03
CA GLU A 10 10.98 23.00 11.44
C GLU A 10 9.54 22.74 10.96
N LYS A 11 9.33 21.55 10.36
CA LYS A 11 8.02 21.11 9.86
C LYS A 11 7.07 20.89 11.04
N PHE A 12 5.81 21.29 10.88
CA PHE A 12 4.76 20.89 11.81
C PHE A 12 4.38 19.42 11.54
N ASP A 13 4.49 18.59 12.57
CA ASP A 13 4.24 17.14 12.54
C ASP A 13 3.00 16.72 13.35
N GLY A 14 2.31 17.67 13.98
CA GLY A 14 1.13 17.42 14.81
C GLY A 14 1.44 16.99 16.24
N THR A 15 2.69 16.64 16.56
CA THR A 15 3.13 16.30 17.92
C THR A 15 3.64 17.51 18.71
N ASN A 16 4.10 18.54 18.00
CA ASN A 16 4.56 19.78 18.61
C ASN A 16 3.39 20.71 18.97
N ASP A 17 3.58 21.55 19.99
CA ASP A 17 2.61 22.58 20.36
C ASP A 17 2.36 23.52 19.16
N PHE A 18 1.13 23.50 18.65
CA PHE A 18 0.72 24.29 17.49
C PHE A 18 0.79 25.79 17.75
N GLY A 19 0.53 26.23 18.98
CA GLY A 19 0.65 27.63 19.39
C GLY A 19 2.09 28.11 19.32
N LEU A 20 3.03 27.34 19.86
CA LEU A 20 4.47 27.62 19.78
C LEU A 20 4.98 27.58 18.33
N TRP A 21 4.54 26.59 17.54
CA TRP A 21 4.90 26.51 16.14
C TRP A 21 4.41 27.72 15.35
N ARG A 22 3.15 28.13 15.56
CA ARG A 22 2.56 29.33 14.95
C ARG A 22 3.35 30.59 15.34
N ILE A 23 3.66 30.78 16.62
CA ILE A 23 4.43 31.94 17.10
C ILE A 23 5.82 31.99 16.45
N ARG A 24 6.51 30.85 16.32
CA ARG A 24 7.81 30.76 15.65
C ARG A 24 7.69 31.10 14.16
N MET A 25 6.70 30.53 13.48
CA MET A 25 6.49 30.76 12.05
C MET A 25 6.12 32.22 11.75
N THR A 26 5.21 32.80 12.53
CA THR A 26 4.84 34.22 12.43
C THR A 26 6.03 35.13 12.71
N ASN A 27 6.84 34.85 13.73
CA ASN A 27 8.07 35.61 13.98
C ASN A 27 9.06 35.53 12.82
N LEU A 28 9.23 34.36 12.20
CA LEU A 28 10.09 34.19 11.03
C LEU A 28 9.58 35.00 9.83
N LEU A 29 8.27 35.04 9.60
CA LEU A 29 7.64 35.82 8.53
C LEU A 29 7.77 37.33 8.78
N VAL A 30 7.54 37.79 10.01
CA VAL A 30 7.63 39.22 10.38
C VAL A 30 9.06 39.73 10.37
N ARG A 31 10.05 38.90 10.74
CA ARG A 31 11.47 39.28 10.73
C ARG A 31 12.08 39.32 9.33
N ASN A 32 11.50 38.63 8.36
CA ASN A 32 12.04 38.51 7.00
C ASN A 32 11.06 39.08 5.95
N LYS A 33 10.58 40.31 6.17
CA LYS A 33 9.60 40.99 5.31
C LYS A 33 10.00 41.03 3.83
N ASP A 34 11.29 41.16 3.52
CA ASP A 34 11.81 41.21 2.13
C ASP A 34 12.08 39.82 1.51
N SER A 35 11.76 38.74 2.22
CA SER A 35 12.03 37.37 1.79
C SER A 35 10.96 36.38 2.22
N ILE A 36 9.70 36.83 2.26
CA ILE A 36 8.54 35.95 2.37
C ILE A 36 8.62 34.87 1.29
N SER A 37 9.05 35.19 0.06
CA SER A 37 9.24 34.18 -0.99
C SER A 37 10.31 33.16 -0.61
N LYS A 38 11.45 33.55 -0.01
CA LYS A 38 12.48 32.58 0.42
C LYS A 38 12.02 31.68 1.56
N VAL A 39 11.25 32.22 2.51
CA VAL A 39 10.65 31.41 3.60
C VAL A 39 9.62 30.43 3.03
N TRP A 40 8.79 30.90 2.09
CA TRP A 40 7.80 30.09 1.39
C TRP A 40 8.44 29.01 0.51
N GLU A 41 9.44 29.35 -0.31
CA GLU A 41 10.23 28.43 -1.13
C GLU A 41 10.90 27.35 -0.28
N LYS A 42 11.44 27.72 0.89
CA LYS A 42 12.03 26.75 1.81
C LYS A 42 10.99 25.81 2.41
N LEU A 43 9.83 26.34 2.80
CA LEU A 43 8.73 25.53 3.30
C LEU A 43 8.22 24.57 2.21
N GLN A 44 8.00 25.10 1.01
CA GLN A 44 7.60 24.33 -0.17
C GLN A 44 8.63 23.24 -0.47
N ALA A 45 9.93 23.56 -0.50
CA ALA A 45 10.99 22.58 -0.70
C ALA A 45 11.00 21.48 0.38
N LEU A 46 10.82 21.83 1.66
CA LEU A 46 10.78 20.85 2.75
C LEU A 46 9.56 19.93 2.68
N TYR A 47 8.38 20.49 2.42
CA TYR A 47 7.15 19.71 2.31
C TYR A 47 7.11 18.88 1.02
N MET A 48 7.60 19.41 -0.11
CA MET A 48 7.77 18.68 -1.38
C MET A 48 8.81 17.57 -1.30
N THR A 49 9.94 17.80 -0.62
CA THR A 49 10.96 16.74 -0.44
C THR A 49 10.40 15.61 0.41
N LYS A 50 9.67 15.93 1.49
CA LYS A 50 9.02 14.91 2.32
C LYS A 50 7.88 14.20 1.60
N SER A 51 7.09 14.89 0.77
CA SER A 51 6.06 14.22 -0.04
C SER A 51 6.69 13.32 -1.09
N LEU A 52 7.77 13.73 -1.75
CA LEU A 52 8.53 12.91 -2.68
C LEU A 52 9.14 11.68 -1.98
N THR A 53 9.77 11.88 -0.81
CA THR A 53 10.33 10.79 -0.02
C THR A 53 9.24 9.80 0.42
N ASN A 54 8.10 10.32 0.88
CA ASN A 54 6.95 9.49 1.28
C ASN A 54 6.37 8.73 0.09
N MET A 55 6.21 9.39 -1.07
CA MET A 55 5.77 8.76 -2.31
C MET A 55 6.72 7.63 -2.72
N LEU A 56 8.03 7.87 -2.71
CA LEU A 56 9.03 6.85 -3.07
C LEU A 56 9.00 5.67 -2.10
N TYR A 57 8.86 5.93 -0.80
CA TYR A 57 8.71 4.88 0.20
C TYR A 57 7.45 4.04 -0.01
N LEU A 58 6.30 4.66 -0.29
CA LEU A 58 5.05 3.96 -0.57
C LEU A 58 5.15 3.11 -1.85
N LYS A 59 5.76 3.63 -2.91
CA LYS A 59 6.02 2.87 -4.14
C LYS A 59 6.96 1.70 -3.88
N GLN A 60 8.02 1.91 -3.10
CA GLN A 60 8.94 0.83 -2.71
C GLN A 60 8.19 -0.27 -1.95
N ARG A 61 7.38 0.10 -0.95
CA ARG A 61 6.58 -0.83 -0.16
C ARG A 61 5.59 -1.61 -1.03
N LEU A 62 4.98 -0.96 -2.02
CA LEU A 62 4.10 -1.60 -3.00
C LEU A 62 4.84 -2.65 -3.84
N TYR A 63 5.97 -2.29 -4.45
CA TYR A 63 6.73 -3.21 -5.30
C TYR A 63 7.34 -4.39 -4.55
N GLN A 64 7.62 -4.19 -3.25
CA GLN A 64 8.15 -5.23 -2.37
C GLN A 64 7.06 -6.05 -1.68
N LEU A 65 5.78 -5.69 -1.85
CA LEU A 65 4.68 -6.40 -1.22
C LEU A 65 4.63 -7.83 -1.77
N LYS A 66 4.78 -8.80 -0.87
CA LYS A 66 4.70 -10.24 -1.16
C LYS A 66 3.88 -10.92 -0.08
N MET A 67 2.95 -11.77 -0.51
CA MET A 67 2.16 -12.60 0.39
C MET A 67 3.04 -13.74 0.90
N SER A 68 3.17 -13.85 2.23
CA SER A 68 3.92 -14.96 2.84
C SER A 68 3.07 -16.23 2.88
N PRO A 69 3.67 -17.43 2.76
CA PRO A 69 2.95 -18.69 2.93
C PRO A 69 2.27 -18.74 4.30
N GLY A 70 0.99 -19.09 4.34
CA GLY A 70 0.21 -19.16 5.60
C GLY A 70 -0.45 -17.84 6.04
N THR A 71 -0.23 -16.73 5.32
CA THR A 71 -1.02 -15.51 5.52
C THR A 71 -2.42 -15.69 4.92
N PHE A 72 -3.47 -15.16 5.55
CA PHE A 72 -4.79 -15.13 4.93
C PHE A 72 -4.80 -14.17 3.74
N VAL A 73 -5.50 -14.54 2.67
CA VAL A 73 -5.63 -13.67 1.48
C VAL A 73 -6.33 -12.37 1.88
N SER A 74 -7.30 -12.41 2.80
CA SER A 74 -7.98 -11.23 3.32
C SER A 74 -7.02 -10.19 3.89
N ASP A 75 -6.04 -10.63 4.67
CA ASP A 75 -5.07 -9.74 5.31
C ASP A 75 -4.12 -9.14 4.28
N HIS A 76 -3.71 -9.95 3.30
CA HIS A 76 -2.91 -9.48 2.17
C HIS A 76 -3.64 -8.42 1.33
N LEU A 77 -4.91 -8.64 1.02
CA LEU A 77 -5.75 -7.68 0.31
C LEU A 77 -5.93 -6.37 1.09
N ASN A 78 -6.07 -6.46 2.42
CA ASN A 78 -6.17 -5.28 3.27
C ASN A 78 -4.86 -4.47 3.24
N MET A 79 -3.70 -5.13 3.34
CA MET A 79 -2.39 -4.46 3.23
C MET A 79 -2.21 -3.79 1.86
N PHE A 80 -2.56 -4.48 0.78
CA PHE A 80 -2.52 -3.92 -0.58
C PHE A 80 -3.41 -2.67 -0.70
N THR A 81 -4.67 -2.78 -0.26
CA THR A 81 -5.64 -1.68 -0.32
C THR A 81 -5.19 -0.47 0.50
N GLN A 82 -4.60 -0.70 1.68
CA GLN A 82 -4.07 0.37 2.52
C GLN A 82 -2.95 1.13 1.80
N ILE A 83 -2.02 0.42 1.13
CA ILE A 83 -0.95 1.06 0.36
C ILE A 83 -1.52 1.87 -0.82
N MET A 84 -2.55 1.38 -1.50
CA MET A 84 -3.24 2.12 -2.58
C MET A 84 -3.87 3.41 -2.06
N MET A 85 -4.55 3.36 -0.92
CA MET A 85 -5.14 4.54 -0.29
C MET A 85 -4.07 5.56 0.13
N ASP A 86 -2.96 5.10 0.72
CA ASP A 86 -1.84 5.95 1.10
C ASP A 86 -1.19 6.64 -0.11
N LEU A 87 -1.09 5.93 -1.24
CA LEU A 87 -0.62 6.50 -2.51
C LEU A 87 -1.58 7.54 -3.08
N GLN A 88 -2.89 7.27 -3.03
CA GLN A 88 -3.90 8.23 -3.45
C GLN A 88 -3.88 9.50 -2.58
N ASN A 89 -3.60 9.37 -1.28
CA ASN A 89 -3.47 10.51 -0.35
C ASN A 89 -2.28 11.43 -0.67
N VAL A 90 -1.27 10.94 -1.40
CA VAL A 90 -0.15 11.74 -1.92
C VAL A 90 -0.31 12.07 -3.41
N ASP A 91 -1.54 11.97 -3.93
CA ASP A 91 -1.93 12.26 -5.32
C ASP A 91 -1.22 11.38 -6.37
N VAL A 92 -0.87 10.15 -5.98
CA VAL A 92 -0.35 9.13 -6.91
C VAL A 92 -1.48 8.19 -7.28
N LYS A 93 -1.89 8.24 -8.54
CA LYS A 93 -2.86 7.31 -9.11
C LYS A 93 -2.14 6.22 -9.88
N ILE A 94 -2.51 4.97 -9.61
CA ILE A 94 -2.08 3.80 -10.35
C ILE A 94 -3.29 3.33 -11.16
N GLU A 95 -3.09 3.01 -12.43
CA GLU A 95 -4.17 2.53 -13.28
C GLU A 95 -4.73 1.21 -12.76
N ASP A 96 -6.03 0.96 -12.92
CA ASP A 96 -6.68 -0.22 -12.35
C ASP A 96 -6.05 -1.53 -12.85
N GLU A 97 -5.63 -1.55 -14.12
CA GLU A 97 -4.93 -2.68 -14.73
C GLU A 97 -3.56 -2.93 -14.08
N ASP A 98 -2.79 -1.88 -13.81
CA ASP A 98 -1.52 -1.97 -13.08
C ASP A 98 -1.74 -2.44 -11.64
N GLN A 99 -2.81 -1.98 -10.97
CA GLN A 99 -3.15 -2.45 -9.63
C GLN A 99 -3.47 -3.95 -9.65
N ALA A 100 -4.24 -4.41 -10.64
CA ALA A 100 -4.57 -5.82 -10.81
C ALA A 100 -3.29 -6.66 -11.05
N LEU A 101 -2.39 -6.20 -11.91
CA LEU A 101 -1.12 -6.86 -12.18
C LEU A 101 -0.21 -6.91 -10.94
N LEU A 102 -0.06 -5.78 -10.24
CA LEU A 102 0.74 -5.71 -9.01
C LEU A 102 0.21 -6.65 -7.93
N LEU A 103 -1.12 -6.76 -7.78
CA LEU A 103 -1.73 -7.72 -6.88
C LEU A 103 -1.40 -9.16 -7.29
N LEU A 104 -1.55 -9.52 -8.56
CA LEU A 104 -1.21 -10.87 -9.06
C LEU A 104 0.28 -11.19 -8.85
N CYS A 105 1.18 -10.25 -9.14
CA CYS A 105 2.62 -10.40 -8.93
C CYS A 105 3.01 -10.49 -7.45
N SER A 106 2.16 -10.03 -6.52
CA SER A 106 2.41 -10.10 -5.08
C SER A 106 2.09 -11.47 -4.46
N LEU A 107 1.37 -12.33 -5.19
CA LEU A 107 0.96 -13.65 -4.71
C LEU A 107 2.14 -14.63 -4.64
N PRO A 108 2.06 -15.67 -3.79
CA PRO A 108 3.09 -16.69 -3.69
C PRO A 108 2.99 -17.71 -4.85
N GLU A 109 4.04 -18.50 -5.06
CA GLU A 109 4.13 -19.49 -6.14
C GLU A 109 2.98 -20.52 -6.15
N SER A 110 2.37 -20.81 -5.00
CA SER A 110 1.17 -21.67 -4.92
C SER A 110 -0.05 -21.11 -5.68
N TYR A 111 0.02 -19.84 -6.12
CA TYR A 111 -1.00 -19.17 -6.92
C TYR A 111 -0.63 -19.04 -8.41
N GLU A 112 0.49 -19.58 -8.88
CA GLU A 112 0.95 -19.48 -10.27
C GLU A 112 -0.14 -19.86 -11.29
N SER A 113 -0.73 -21.06 -11.16
CA SER A 113 -1.84 -21.51 -12.03
C SER A 113 -3.05 -20.55 -12.07
N PHE A 114 -3.33 -19.87 -10.97
CA PHE A 114 -4.40 -18.87 -10.91
C PHE A 114 -3.99 -17.58 -11.60
N VAL A 115 -2.74 -17.14 -11.42
CA VAL A 115 -2.19 -15.98 -12.12
C VAL A 115 -2.23 -16.22 -13.62
N ASP A 116 -1.78 -17.37 -14.10
CA ASP A 116 -1.83 -17.73 -15.52
C ASP A 116 -3.27 -17.71 -16.06
N THR A 117 -4.22 -18.29 -15.32
CA THR A 117 -5.64 -18.29 -15.70
C THR A 117 -6.23 -16.86 -15.75
N MET A 118 -5.75 -15.96 -14.90
CA MET A 118 -6.17 -14.55 -14.90
C MET A 118 -5.59 -13.77 -16.08
N LEU A 119 -4.40 -14.12 -16.55
CA LEU A 119 -3.73 -13.45 -17.67
C LEU A 119 -4.13 -14.05 -19.03
N PHE A 120 -4.45 -15.34 -19.08
CA PHE A 120 -4.63 -16.05 -20.33
C PHE A 120 -5.77 -15.50 -21.19
N GLY A 121 -5.45 -15.11 -22.43
CA GLY A 121 -6.41 -14.71 -23.46
C GLY A 121 -7.14 -13.39 -23.19
N ARG A 122 -6.74 -12.62 -22.16
CA ARG A 122 -7.40 -11.36 -21.80
C ARG A 122 -6.69 -10.16 -22.43
N ARG A 123 -7.49 -9.18 -22.84
CA ARG A 123 -7.00 -7.89 -23.38
C ARG A 123 -6.82 -6.80 -22.32
N SER A 124 -7.48 -6.95 -21.17
CA SER A 124 -7.36 -6.06 -20.02
C SER A 124 -7.86 -6.80 -18.77
N ILE A 125 -7.46 -6.31 -17.60
CA ILE A 125 -7.67 -6.94 -16.30
C ILE A 125 -8.17 -5.87 -15.33
N ILE A 126 -9.20 -6.20 -14.55
CA ILE A 126 -9.83 -5.28 -13.60
C ILE A 126 -9.55 -5.77 -12.18
N LEU A 127 -9.15 -4.86 -11.30
CA LEU A 127 -8.77 -5.20 -9.92
C LEU A 127 -9.93 -5.87 -9.16
N GLU A 128 -11.15 -5.34 -9.30
CA GLU A 128 -12.35 -5.89 -8.65
C GLU A 128 -12.57 -7.37 -9.03
N TYR A 129 -12.42 -7.70 -10.32
CA TYR A 129 -12.56 -9.07 -10.78
C TYR A 129 -11.49 -9.99 -10.20
N VAL A 130 -10.23 -9.54 -10.15
CA VAL A 130 -9.11 -10.30 -9.57
C VAL A 130 -9.36 -10.56 -8.08
N THR A 131 -9.74 -9.54 -7.32
CA THR A 131 -9.99 -9.66 -5.87
C THR A 131 -11.17 -10.60 -5.58
N ALA A 132 -12.26 -10.51 -6.33
CA ALA A 132 -13.43 -11.40 -6.18
C ALA A 132 -13.06 -12.86 -6.50
N SER A 133 -12.32 -13.08 -7.59
CA SER A 133 -11.90 -14.41 -8.00
C SER A 133 -10.89 -15.03 -7.02
N LEU A 134 -10.01 -14.21 -6.46
CA LEU A 134 -9.02 -14.63 -5.47
C LEU A 134 -9.71 -15.09 -4.16
N LYS A 135 -10.69 -14.32 -3.66
CA LYS A 135 -11.54 -14.71 -2.52
C LYS A 135 -12.31 -16.00 -2.79
N SER A 136 -12.87 -16.15 -4.00
CA SER A 136 -13.59 -17.38 -4.39
C SER A 136 -12.67 -18.61 -4.36
N ARG A 137 -11.41 -18.47 -4.79
CA ARG A 137 -10.43 -19.56 -4.76
C ARG A 137 -10.04 -19.93 -3.33
N GLU A 138 -9.83 -18.95 -2.45
CA GLU A 138 -9.53 -19.20 -1.04
C GLU A 138 -10.65 -19.99 -0.35
N LEU A 139 -11.91 -19.59 -0.56
CA LEU A 139 -13.08 -20.32 -0.04
C LEU A 139 -13.12 -21.78 -0.54
N LYS A 140 -12.84 -22.01 -1.83
CA LYS A 140 -12.80 -23.37 -2.39
C LYS A 140 -11.68 -24.22 -1.77
N ASN A 141 -10.53 -23.62 -1.48
CA ASN A 141 -9.41 -24.32 -0.83
C ASN A 141 -9.77 -24.69 0.61
N MET A 142 -10.34 -23.78 1.39
CA MET A 142 -10.80 -24.06 2.76
C MET A 142 -11.83 -25.20 2.80
N VAL A 143 -12.80 -25.19 1.88
CA VAL A 143 -13.83 -26.25 1.80
C VAL A 143 -13.21 -27.62 1.48
N LYS A 144 -12.21 -27.67 0.60
CA LYS A 144 -11.49 -28.90 0.26
C LYS A 144 -10.69 -29.46 1.43
N GLU A 145 -10.04 -28.61 2.21
CA GLU A 145 -9.29 -29.04 3.41
C GLU A 145 -10.22 -29.62 4.49
N VAL A 146 -11.39 -28.99 4.72
CA VAL A 146 -12.38 -29.51 5.66
C VAL A 146 -12.93 -30.87 5.23
N GLN A 147 -13.19 -31.07 3.93
CA GLN A 147 -13.68 -32.36 3.40
C GLN A 147 -12.61 -33.45 3.41
N ALA A 148 -11.34 -33.11 3.16
CA ALA A 148 -10.23 -34.05 3.20
C ALA A 148 -9.97 -34.59 4.61
N HIS A 149 -10.17 -33.78 5.65
CA HIS A 149 -10.06 -34.23 7.04
C HIS A 149 -11.30 -34.95 7.57
N GLY A 150 -12.48 -34.70 7.01
CA GLY A 150 -13.73 -35.39 7.39
C GLY A 150 -13.92 -36.79 6.78
N SER A 151 -13.21 -37.13 5.69
CA SER A 151 -13.46 -38.35 4.91
C SER A 151 -12.60 -39.57 5.30
N ASN A 152 -11.76 -39.50 6.34
CA ASN A 152 -10.88 -40.63 6.69
C ASN A 152 -11.54 -41.66 7.64
N GLY A 153 -12.87 -41.61 7.80
CA GLY A 153 -13.57 -42.27 8.91
C GLY A 153 -14.71 -43.23 8.56
N GLU A 154 -14.87 -43.70 7.31
CA GLU A 154 -15.93 -44.71 7.07
C GLU A 154 -15.64 -45.61 5.87
N ARG A 155 -14.67 -46.51 6.03
CA ARG A 155 -14.50 -47.68 5.17
C ARG A 155 -15.27 -48.85 5.80
N LEU A 156 -16.60 -48.85 5.66
CA LEU A 156 -17.41 -50.02 6.02
C LEU A 156 -17.28 -51.08 4.91
N ILE A 157 -16.77 -52.23 5.34
CA ILE A 157 -16.48 -53.40 4.51
C ILE A 157 -17.82 -54.01 4.07
N VAL A 158 -18.09 -53.99 2.76
CA VAL A 158 -19.12 -54.84 2.16
C VAL A 158 -18.73 -56.29 2.41
N ARG A 159 -19.47 -56.98 3.27
CA ARG A 159 -19.36 -58.43 3.42
C ARG A 159 -20.71 -59.03 3.10
N GLY A 160 -20.82 -59.49 1.85
CA GLY A 160 -21.98 -60.20 1.36
C GLY A 160 -22.16 -61.53 2.09
N ARG A 161 -23.42 -61.93 2.19
CA ARG A 161 -23.93 -63.29 2.03
C ARG A 161 -25.42 -63.22 1.75
#